data_AF-U6RMR5-F1
#
_entry.id   AF-U6RMR5-F1
#
_cell.length_a   1.000
_cell.length_b   1.000
_cell.length_c   1.000
_cell.angle_alpha   90.00
_cell.angle_beta   90.00
_cell.angle_gamma   90.00
#
_symmetry.space_group_name_H-M   'P 1'
#
loop_
_entity.id
_entity.type
_entity.pdbx_description
1 polymer ?
#
loop_
_entity_poly.entity_id
_entity_poly.type
_entity_poly.pdbx_seq_one_letter_code
_entity_poly.pdbx_strand_id
1 'polypeptide(L)' 'MKQYEVKTRFIFEGIFRVKAENSEEARKNVEQDCGLVMGGNIHTTLNDEDVDWNFDTHPEKKIVTIKRVKTKNNLK' A
#
# COMPACT_ATOMS: atom_id res chain seq x y z
N MET A 1 -34.57 -2.11 10.88
CA MET A 1 -33.73 -2.65 9.78
C MET A 1 -32.91 -3.81 10.33
N LYS A 2 -32.32 -4.63 9.46
CA LYS A 2 -31.43 -5.73 9.88
C LYS A 2 -29.98 -5.26 9.71
N GLN A 3 -29.14 -5.54 10.69
CA GLN A 3 -27.71 -5.23 10.66
C GLN A 3 -26.93 -6.44 10.12
N TYR A 4 -25.92 -6.19 9.30
CA TYR A 4 -25.08 -7.22 8.70
C TYR A 4 -23.61 -6.83 8.86
N GLU A 5 -22.78 -7.78 9.27
CA GLU A 5 -21.34 -7.61 9.29
C GLU A 5 -20.76 -8.07 7.95
N VAL A 6 -20.00 -7.19 7.29
CA VAL A 6 -19.36 -7.49 6.01
C VAL A 6 -17.86 -7.30 6.15
N LYS A 7 -17.12 -8.41 6.08
CA LYS A 7 -15.66 -8.38 6.11
C LYS A 7 -15.10 -7.88 4.77
N THR A 8 -14.59 -6.66 4.77
CA THR A 8 -14.02 -6.00 3.58
C THR A 8 -12.53 -5.76 3.76
N ARG A 9 -11.75 -5.95 2.69
CA ARG A 9 -10.31 -5.61 2.65
C ARG A 9 -10.03 -4.76 1.42
N PHE A 10 -9.43 -3.59 1.62
CA PHE A 10 -8.85 -2.80 0.54
C PHE A 10 -7.39 -3.22 0.36
N ILE A 11 -7.01 -3.57 -0.87
CA ILE A 11 -5.62 -3.94 -1.22
C ILE A 11 -5.08 -2.84 -2.13
N PHE A 12 -4.00 -2.20 -1.71
CA PHE A 12 -3.26 -1.25 -2.53
C PHE A 12 -1.94 -1.90 -2.97
N GLU A 13 -1.69 -1.91 -4.27
CA GLU A 13 -0.43 -2.40 -4.84
C GLU A 13 0.22 -1.28 -5.66
N GLY A 14 1.54 -1.15 -5.53
CA GLY A 14 2.33 -0.14 -6.22
C GLY A 14 3.80 -0.52 -6.26
N ILE A 15 4.58 0.20 -7.07
CA ILE A 15 6.01 -0.08 -7.27
C ILE A 15 6.81 1.11 -6.74
N PHE A 16 7.63 0.88 -5.71
CA PHE A 16 8.71 1.78 -5.35
C PHE A 16 9.89 1.59 -6.31
N ARG A 17 10.26 2.65 -7.05
CA ARG A 17 11.51 2.69 -7.82
C ARG A 17 12.57 3.42 -7.00
N VAL A 18 13.38 2.67 -6.28
CA VAL A 18 14.44 3.19 -5.41
C VAL A 18 15.82 2.97 -6.05
N LYS A 19 16.76 3.88 -5.77
CA LYS A 19 18.19 3.70 -6.07
C LYS A 19 18.82 3.01 -4.86
N ALA A 20 19.57 1.93 -5.09
CA ALA A 20 20.29 1.17 -4.06
C ALA A 20 21.44 0.41 -4.73
N GLU A 21 22.47 0.05 -3.98
CA GLU A 21 23.63 -0.70 -4.46
C GLU A 21 23.28 -2.16 -4.75
N ASN A 22 22.36 -2.74 -3.97
CA ASN A 22 21.91 -4.12 -4.12
C ASN A 22 20.44 -4.33 -3.71
N SER A 23 19.93 -5.55 -3.91
CA SER A 23 18.53 -5.88 -3.65
C SER A 23 18.17 -5.90 -2.16
N GLU A 24 19.13 -6.20 -1.28
CA GLU A 24 18.90 -6.22 0.16
C GLU A 24 18.79 -4.79 0.72
N GLU A 25 19.63 -3.88 0.24
CA GLU A 25 19.52 -2.46 0.53
C GLU A 25 18.23 -1.86 -0.04
N ALA A 26 17.86 -2.20 -1.28
CA ALA A 26 16.57 -1.78 -1.85
C ALA A 26 15.39 -2.26 -1.00
N ARG A 27 15.45 -3.51 -0.49
CA ARG A 27 14.45 -4.06 0.43
C ARG A 27 14.40 -3.26 1.72
N LYS A 28 15.56 -3.04 2.35
CA LYS A 28 15.68 -2.29 3.61
C LYS A 28 15.12 -0.88 3.49
N ASN A 29 15.44 -0.16 2.42
CA ASN A 29 14.94 1.20 2.16
C ASN A 29 13.39 1.23 2.05
N VAL A 30 12.78 0.22 1.43
CA VAL A 30 11.30 0.14 1.32
C VAL A 30 10.66 -0.33 2.63
N GLU A 31 11.31 -1.24 3.37
CA GLU A 31 10.83 -1.75 4.65
C GLU A 31 10.87 -0.68 5.74
N GLN A 32 11.94 0.11 5.81
CA GLN A 32 12.21 1.05 6.90
C GLN A 32 11.75 2.48 6.58
N ASP A 33 11.97 2.96 5.35
CA ASP A 33 11.84 4.38 5.03
C ASP A 33 10.65 4.72 4.13
N CYS A 34 9.98 3.72 3.55
CA CYS A 34 8.77 3.91 2.77
C CYS A 34 7.54 3.46 3.57
N GLY A 35 6.42 4.17 3.48
CA GLY A 35 5.19 3.82 4.19
C GLY A 35 3.96 4.35 3.50
N LEU A 36 2.80 3.82 3.88
CA LEU A 36 1.51 4.35 3.48
C LEU A 36 0.83 4.89 4.73
N VAL A 37 0.53 6.18 4.73
CA VAL A 37 -0.32 6.80 5.75
C VAL A 37 -1.73 6.84 5.19
N MET A 38 -2.65 6.08 5.78
CA MET A 38 -4.07 6.18 5.45
C MET A 38 -4.64 7.44 6.11
N GLY A 39 -4.41 8.60 5.46
CA GLY A 39 -4.80 9.91 5.97
C GLY A 39 -5.61 10.76 4.97
N GLY A 40 -6.13 10.16 3.89
CA GLY A 40 -6.77 10.89 2.77
C GLY A 40 -8.27 10.64 2.56
N ASN A 41 -8.94 9.98 3.51
CA ASN A 41 -10.39 9.64 3.55
C ASN A 41 -10.79 8.31 2.86
N ILE A 42 -10.89 7.25 3.69
CA ILE A 42 -11.89 6.21 3.43
C ILE A 42 -13.25 6.91 3.57
N HIS A 43 -14.02 6.99 2.50
CA HIS A 43 -15.31 7.66 2.48
C HIS A 43 -16.41 6.70 2.07
N THR A 44 -17.60 6.96 2.60
CA THR A 44 -18.84 6.26 2.26
C THR A 44 -19.90 7.31 1.98
N THR A 45 -20.82 7.00 1.08
CA THR A 45 -22.00 7.84 0.82
C THR A 45 -23.21 7.40 1.65
N LEU A 46 -23.03 6.40 2.53
CA LEU A 46 -24.03 6.00 3.51
C LEU A 46 -24.08 7.03 4.65
N ASN A 47 -25.25 7.20 5.27
CA ASN A 47 -25.37 8.11 6.41
C ASN A 47 -24.53 7.59 7.58
N ASP A 48 -24.04 8.52 8.41
CA ASP A 48 -23.20 8.20 9.57
C ASP A 48 -23.93 7.30 10.60
N GLU A 49 -25.26 7.36 10.66
CA GLU A 49 -26.09 6.51 11.54
C GLU A 49 -26.26 5.08 11.02
N ASP A 50 -26.04 4.85 9.73
CA ASP A 50 -26.24 3.58 9.06
C ASP A 50 -24.95 2.74 9.02
N VAL A 51 -23.81 3.31 9.45
CA VAL A 51 -22.51 2.74 9.14
C VAL A 51 -21.45 3.00 10.21
N ASP A 52 -20.99 1.92 10.84
CA ASP A 52 -19.90 1.91 11.83
C ASP A 52 -18.65 1.27 11.20
N TRP A 53 -17.52 1.98 11.18
CA TRP A 53 -16.30 1.58 10.47
C TRP A 53 -15.12 1.56 11.44
N ASN A 54 -14.48 0.40 11.56
CA ASN A 54 -13.24 0.24 12.28
C ASN A 54 -12.18 -0.31 11.33
N PHE A 55 -11.44 0.59 10.69
CA PHE A 55 -10.30 0.24 9.84
C PHE A 55 -9.01 0.69 10.50
N ASP A 56 -8.03 -0.21 10.58
CA ASP A 56 -6.68 0.16 11.01
C ASP A 56 -6.11 1.17 10.02
N THR A 57 -5.59 2.27 10.54
CA THR A 57 -4.94 3.33 9.75
C THR A 57 -3.57 2.89 9.22
N HIS A 58 -3.07 1.74 9.65
CA HIS A 58 -1.76 1.19 9.25
C HIS A 58 -1.93 -0.19 8.59
N PRO A 59 -1.94 -0.27 7.25
CA PRO A 59 -1.98 -1.56 6.57
C PRO A 59 -0.68 -2.35 6.78
N GLU A 60 -0.81 -3.68 6.86
CA GLU A 60 0.34 -4.59 6.89
C GLU A 60 1.16 -4.48 5.58
N LYS A 61 2.46 -4.23 5.70
CA LYS A 61 3.38 -4.13 4.55
C LYS A 61 3.92 -5.51 4.19
N LYS A 62 3.71 -5.95 2.94
CA LYS A 62 4.24 -7.21 2.42
C LYS A 62 4.98 -7.00 1.09
N ILE A 63 6.27 -7.36 1.03
CA ILE A 63 7.05 -7.35 -0.21
C ILE A 63 6.81 -8.67 -0.96
N VAL A 64 6.21 -8.58 -2.14
CA VAL A 64 5.81 -9.75 -2.94
C VAL A 64 6.93 -10.19 -3.91
N THR A 65 7.64 -9.26 -4.55
CA THR A 65 8.70 -9.58 -5.52
C THR A 65 9.71 -8.44 -5.66
N ILE A 66 10.99 -8.78 -5.86
CA ILE A 66 12.08 -7.84 -6.17
C ILE A 66 12.71 -8.23 -7.51
N LYS A 67 12.84 -7.27 -8.44
CA LYS A 67 13.47 -7.49 -9.76
C LYS A 67 14.41 -6.34 -10.10
N ARG A 68 15.60 -6.65 -10.66
CA ARG A 68 16.52 -5.65 -11.21
C ARG A 68 16.00 -5.13 -12.55
N VAL A 69 15.80 -3.82 -12.67
CA VAL A 69 15.43 -3.20 -13.94
C VAL A 69 16.70 -2.95 -14.76
N LYS A 70 16.75 -3.42 -16.01
CA LYS A 70 17.83 -3.07 -16.95
C LYS A 70 17.52 -1.68 -17.53
N THR A 71 18.43 -0.73 -17.37
CA THR A 71 18.35 0.57 -18.04
C THR A 71 18.51 0.34 -19.55
N LYS A 72 17.53 0.75 -20.38
CA LYS A 72 17.74 0.84 -21.82
C LYS A 72 18.67 2.03 -22.07
N ASN A 73 19.94 1.75 -22.36
CA ASN A 73 20.83 2.75 -22.94
C ASN A 73 20.35 2.98 -24.39
N ASN A 74 19.70 4.10 -24.64
CA ASN A 74 19.51 4.60 -25.99
C ASN A 74 20.86 5.13 -26.49
N LEU A 75 21.65 4.24 -27.10
CA LEU A 75 22.79 4.64 -27.94
C LEU A 75 22.20 5.25 -29.22
N LYS A 76 22.40 6.55 -29.38
CA LYS A 76 22.40 7.22 -30.69
C LYS A 76 23.81 7.15 -31.26
#